data_AF-A0A2A4G364-F1
#
_entry.id   AF-A0A2A4G364-F1
#
_cell.length_a   1.000
_cell.length_b   1.000
_cell.length_c   1.000
_cell.angle_alpha   90.00
_cell.angle_beta   90.00
_cell.angle_gamma   90.00
#
_symmetry.space_group_name_H-M   'P 1'
#
loop_
_entity.id
_entity.type
_entity.pdbx_description
1 polymer ?
#
loop_
_entity_poly.entity_id
_entity_poly.type
_entity_poly.pdbx_seq_one_letter_code
_entity_poly.pdbx_strand_id
1 'polypeptide(L)'
;MGSSLGLTDQYWWELIGKRVLGGSLLIIFKFQNKVNGLETHKKGRMIRSVKAEFLSKSNLSKEEKEKAANNIIVHLSKNLFEEYGS
;
A
#
# COMPACT_ATOMS: atom_id res chain seq x y z
N MET A 1 -11.84 -8.31 -27.32
CA MET A 1 -12.32 -7.29 -26.37
C MET A 1 -11.16 -6.95 -25.45
N GLY A 2 -10.52 -5.80 -25.65
CA GLY A 2 -9.40 -5.36 -24.82
C GLY A 2 -9.95 -4.71 -23.56
N SER A 3 -9.71 -5.31 -22.40
CA SER A 3 -9.91 -4.61 -21.14
C SER A 3 -8.93 -3.43 -21.12
N SER A 4 -9.46 -2.21 -21.00
CA SER A 4 -8.63 -1.05 -20.65
C SER A 4 -8.11 -1.32 -19.24
N LEU A 5 -6.87 -1.83 -19.15
CA LEU A 5 -6.20 -2.15 -17.88
C LEU A 5 -6.35 -1.01 -16.87
N GLY A 6 -6.27 0.25 -17.33
CA GLY A 6 -6.43 1.41 -16.47
C GLY A 6 -7.80 1.53 -15.77
N LEU A 7 -8.91 1.19 -16.44
CA LEU A 7 -10.25 1.21 -15.84
C LEU A 7 -10.48 0.04 -14.89
N THR A 8 -9.94 -1.12 -15.23
CA THR A 8 -10.03 -2.32 -14.37
C THR A 8 -9.21 -2.13 -13.10
N ASP A 9 -8.01 -1.58 -13.22
CA ASP A 9 -7.14 -1.28 -12.08
C ASP A 9 -7.81 -0.28 -11.14
N GLN A 10 -8.43 0.77 -11.68
CA GLN A 10 -9.18 1.73 -10.86
C GLN A 10 -10.29 1.06 -10.04
N TYR A 11 -11.09 0.19 -10.66
CA TYR A 11 -12.15 -0.53 -9.95
C TYR A 11 -11.60 -1.42 -8.82
N TRP A 12 -10.46 -2.08 -9.04
CA TRP A 12 -9.79 -2.84 -7.98
C TRP A 12 -9.34 -1.94 -6.83
N TRP A 13 -8.73 -0.77 -7.11
CA TRP A 13 -8.32 0.17 -6.07
C TRP A 13 -9.50 0.66 -5.22
N GLU A 14 -10.65 0.91 -5.85
CA GLU A 14 -11.87 1.29 -5.13
C GLU A 14 -12.40 0.16 -4.23
N LEU A 15 -12.45 -1.07 -4.73
CA LEU A 15 -12.90 -2.22 -3.95
C LEU A 15 -11.97 -2.51 -2.76
N ILE A 16 -10.65 -2.49 -2.98
CA ILE A 16 -9.68 -2.69 -1.91
C ILE A 16 -9.80 -1.55 -0.90
N GLY A 17 -9.91 -0.29 -1.35
CA GLY A 17 -10.11 0.86 -0.48
C GLY A 17 -11.32 0.71 0.45
N LYS A 18 -12.47 0.28 -0.09
CA LYS A 18 -13.68 0.01 0.70
C LYS A 18 -13.49 -1.13 1.71
N ARG A 19 -12.81 -2.21 1.32
CA ARG A 19 -12.51 -3.34 2.23
C ARG A 19 -11.61 -2.93 3.38
N VAL A 20 -10.58 -2.14 3.09
CA VAL A 20 -9.64 -1.61 4.10
C VAL A 20 -10.34 -0.64 5.05
N LEU A 21 -11.19 0.25 4.52
CA LEU A 21 -12.01 1.14 5.34
C LEU A 21 -12.94 0.34 6.27
N GLY A 22 -13.50 -0.76 5.78
CA GLY A 22 -14.35 -1.69 6.56
C GLY A 22 -13.60 -2.51 7.62
N GLY A 23 -12.30 -2.28 7.83
CA GLY A 23 -11.50 -2.95 8.88
C GLY A 23 -10.60 -4.08 8.40
N SER A 24 -10.54 -4.35 7.08
CA SER A 24 -9.62 -5.36 6.56
C SER A 24 -8.18 -4.85 6.61
N LEU A 25 -7.24 -5.69 7.06
CA LEU A 25 -5.82 -5.38 7.03
C LEU A 25 -5.27 -5.52 5.59
N LEU A 26 -4.61 -4.49 5.09
CA LEU A 26 -3.87 -4.53 3.82
C LEU A 26 -2.37 -4.49 4.10
N ILE A 27 -1.64 -5.50 3.62
CA ILE A 27 -0.19 -5.56 3.70
C ILE A 27 0.38 -5.27 2.31
N ILE A 28 1.16 -4.21 2.19
CA ILE A 28 1.83 -3.79 0.96
C ILE A 28 3.32 -4.06 1.11
N PHE A 29 3.89 -4.85 0.21
CA PHE A 29 5.31 -5.04 0.13
C PHE A 29 5.91 -4.09 -0.90
N LYS A 30 6.85 -3.24 -0.48
CA LYS A 30 7.62 -2.40 -1.38
C LYS A 30 9.05 -2.90 -1.46
N PHE A 31 9.48 -3.20 -2.68
CA PHE A 31 10.89 -3.47 -2.96
C PHE A 31 11.74 -2.25 -2.61
N GLN A 32 12.78 -2.47 -1.80
CA GLN A 32 13.75 -1.45 -1.43
C GLN A 32 15.13 -2.10 -1.29
N ASN A 33 16.07 -1.72 -2.15
CA ASN A 33 17.39 -2.37 -2.23
C ASN A 33 18.25 -2.20 -0.95
N LYS A 34 18.07 -1.10 -0.21
CA LYS A 34 18.82 -0.80 1.03
C LYS A 34 17.87 -0.52 2.19
N VAL A 35 17.22 -1.55 2.74
CA VAL A 35 16.34 -1.39 3.91
C VAL A 35 17.14 -1.16 5.19
N ASN A 36 18.21 -1.93 5.43
CA ASN A 36 18.92 -1.94 6.72
C ASN A 36 19.77 -0.68 6.97
N GLY A 37 20.14 0.07 5.93
CA GLY A 37 20.91 1.31 6.04
C GLY A 37 20.07 2.59 6.08
N LEU A 38 18.74 2.49 6.06
CA LEU A 38 17.88 3.66 6.11
C LEU A 38 17.64 4.08 7.56
N GLU A 39 17.88 5.37 7.84
CA GLU A 39 17.40 6.01 9.06
C GLU A 39 15.90 5.81 9.24
N THR A 40 15.45 5.60 10.48
CA THR A 40 14.05 5.33 10.84
C THR A 40 13.09 6.37 10.26
N HIS A 41 13.46 7.65 10.29
CA HIS A 41 12.63 8.72 9.73
C HIS A 41 12.46 8.60 8.21
N LYS A 42 13.50 8.18 7.48
CA LYS A 42 13.43 7.95 6.03
C LYS A 42 12.52 6.76 5.71
N LYS A 43 12.60 5.67 6.50
CA LYS A 43 11.66 4.54 6.39
C LYS A 43 10.22 4.98 6.61
N GLY A 44 9.95 5.73 7.68
CA GLY A 44 8.62 6.24 7.99
C GLY A 44 8.06 7.17 6.91
N ARG A 45 8.91 7.98 6.26
CA ARG A 45 8.50 8.82 5.11
C ARG A 45 8.13 7.96 3.90
N MET A 46 8.91 6.92 3.58
CA MET A 46 8.59 6.00 2.48
C MET A 46 7.28 5.26 2.71
N ILE A 47 7.08 4.72 3.91
CA ILE A 47 5.83 4.04 4.30
C ILE A 47 4.64 4.98 4.11
N ARG A 48 4.71 6.21 4.62
CA ARG A 48 3.66 7.22 4.44
C ARG A 48 3.39 7.52 2.97
N SER A 49 4.44 7.66 2.16
CA SER A 49 4.31 7.90 0.72
C SER A 49 3.58 6.75 0.00
N VAL A 50 3.86 5.50 0.36
CA VAL A 50 3.19 4.33 -0.24
C VAL A 50 1.72 4.29 0.15
N LYS A 51 1.42 4.50 1.44
CA LYS A 51 0.04 4.59 1.91
C LYS A 51 -0.73 5.70 1.17
N ALA A 52 -0.11 6.87 1.01
CA ALA A 52 -0.71 8.00 0.30
C ALA A 52 -0.95 7.68 -1.18
N GLU A 53 -0.02 7.02 -1.86
CA GLU A 53 -0.17 6.60 -3.27
C GLU A 53 -1.29 5.57 -3.44
N PHE A 54 -1.40 4.58 -2.55
CA PHE A 54 -2.50 3.63 -2.58
C PHE A 54 -3.84 4.34 -2.34
N LEU A 55 -3.92 5.18 -1.31
CA LEU A 55 -5.15 5.88 -0.96
C LEU A 55 -5.55 6.91 -2.02
N SER A 56 -4.61 7.55 -2.73
CA SER A 56 -4.94 8.49 -3.81
C SER A 56 -5.63 7.83 -5.00
N LYS A 57 -5.41 6.53 -5.20
CA LYS A 57 -6.11 5.72 -6.23
C LYS A 57 -7.51 5.28 -5.80
N SER A 58 -7.86 5.47 -4.53
CA SER A 58 -9.20 5.22 -4.02
C SER A 58 -10.03 6.50 -4.00
N ASN A 59 -11.33 6.37 -4.26
CA ASN A 59 -12.28 7.50 -4.23
C ASN A 59 -12.78 7.83 -2.81
N LEU A 60 -11.99 7.51 -1.78
CA LEU A 60 -12.29 7.79 -0.38
C LEU A 60 -12.13 9.28 -0.07
N SER A 61 -12.99 9.79 0.82
CA SER A 61 -12.85 11.13 1.41
C SER A 61 -11.59 11.23 2.28
N LYS A 62 -11.22 12.46 2.67
CA LYS A 62 -10.05 12.69 3.52
C LYS A 62 -10.14 11.96 4.86
N GLU A 63 -11.30 12.00 5.50
CA GLU A 63 -11.54 11.34 6.79
C GLU A 63 -11.51 9.82 6.67
N GLU A 64 -12.08 9.27 5.59
CA GLU A 64 -12.03 7.83 5.31
C GLU A 64 -10.61 7.36 5.01
N LYS A 65 -9.82 8.17 4.31
CA LYS A 65 -8.40 7.89 4.04
C LYS A 65 -7.59 7.80 5.33
N GLU A 66 -7.85 8.67 6.30
CA GLU A 66 -7.18 8.63 7.61
C GLU A 66 -7.54 7.33 8.37
N LYS A 67 -8.81 6.93 8.37
CA LYS A 67 -9.26 5.67 8.97
C LYS A 67 -8.65 4.45 8.27
N ALA A 68 -8.71 4.41 6.94
CA ALA A 68 -8.16 3.33 6.14
C ALA A 68 -6.63 3.22 6.28
N ALA A 69 -5.91 4.33 6.42
CA ALA A 69 -4.44 4.34 6.57
C ALA A 69 -3.96 3.56 7.80
N ASN A 70 -4.77 3.48 8.86
CA ASN A 70 -4.46 2.72 10.07
C ASN A 70 -4.48 1.20 9.81
N ASN A 71 -5.25 0.75 8.83
CA ASN A 71 -5.38 -0.65 8.45
C ASN A 71 -4.39 -1.07 7.33
N ILE A 72 -3.45 -0.20 6.97
CA ILE A 72 -2.42 -0.49 5.97
C ILE A 72 -1.08 -0.69 6.66
N ILE A 73 -0.44 -1.82 6.42
CA ILE A 73 0.95 -2.08 6.80
C ILE A 73 1.79 -2.06 5.53
N VAL A 74 2.93 -1.36 5.56
CA VAL A 74 3.87 -1.35 4.45
C VAL A 74 5.17 -1.96 4.91
N HIS A 75 5.52 -3.11 4.36
CA HIS A 75 6.80 -3.77 4.59
C HIS A 75 7.79 -3.35 3.50
N LEU A 76 8.94 -2.81 3.89
CA LEU A 76 10.03 -2.53 2.98
C LEU A 76 10.93 -3.76 2.97
N SER A 77 10.99 -4.49 1.86
CA SER A 77 11.83 -5.69 1.74
C SER A 77 12.74 -5.56 0.52
N LYS A 78 13.92 -6.17 0.59
CA LYS A 78 14.76 -6.33 -0.60
C LYS A 78 14.30 -7.51 -1.43
N ASN A 79 13.84 -8.59 -0.81
CA ASN A 79 13.37 -9.78 -1.49
C ASN A 79 12.07 -10.25 -0.86
N LEU A 80 11.00 -10.29 -1.67
CA LEU A 80 9.67 -10.76 -1.27
C LEU A 80 9.62 -12.25 -0.92
N PHE A 81 10.50 -13.04 -1.54
CA PHE A 81 10.44 -14.50 -1.54
C PHE A 81 11.62 -15.19 -0.84
N GLU A 82 12.68 -14.46 -0.49
CA GLU A 82 13.80 -15.03 0.28
C GLU A 82 13.57 -14.92 1.80
N GLU A 83 12.82 -13.92 2.28
CA GLU A 83 12.55 -13.73 3.72
C GLU A 83 11.64 -14.81 4.36
N TYR A 84 10.99 -15.66 3.55
CA TYR A 84 10.09 -16.73 4.02
C TYR A 84 10.56 -18.14 3.65
N GLY A 85 11.78 -18.26 3.13
CA GLY A 85 12.38 -19.51 2.67
C GLY A 85 13.74 -19.78 3.32
N SER A 86 13.76 -19.97 4.64
CA SER A 86 14.88 -20.56 5.38
C SER A 86 14.41 -21.12 6.71
#